data_AF-Q704P3-F1
#
_entry.id   AF-Q704P3-F1
#
_cell.length_a   1.000
_cell.length_b   1.000
_cell.length_c   1.000
_cell.angle_alpha   90.00
_cell.angle_beta   90.00
_cell.angle_gamma   90.00
#
_symmetry.space_group_name_H-M   'P 1'
#
loop_
_entity.id
_entity.type
_entity.pdbx_description
1 polymer ?
#
loop_
_entity_poly.entity_id
_entity_poly.type
_entity_poly.pdbx_seq_one_letter_code
_entity_poly.pdbx_strand_id
1 'polypeptide(L)'
;IWQNSDFNFDNVLSAMMALFTVSTFEGWPALLYKAIDSNGENVGPIYNYRVEISIFFIIYIIIVAFFMMNIFVGFVIVTFQEQGEKEYKNCELDKNQRQCVEYALKARPLRRYIPKNPYQYKFWYVVNSSPFEYMMFVLIMLNTLCLAMQHSEQSKMFNDAMDILNMVFT
;
A
#
# COMPACT_ATOMS: atom_id res chain seq x y z
N ILE A 1 -19.14 20.41 36.13
CA ILE A 1 -19.47 21.16 34.89
C ILE A 1 -19.97 20.12 33.89
N TRP A 2 -21.14 20.33 33.27
CA TRP A 2 -21.64 19.46 32.21
C TRP A 2 -20.89 19.74 30.91
N GLN A 3 -20.41 18.70 30.24
CA GLN A 3 -19.71 18.79 28.95
C GLN A 3 -20.49 17.98 27.90
N ASN A 4 -20.84 18.62 26.78
CA ASN A 4 -21.43 17.94 25.64
C ASN A 4 -20.34 17.29 24.79
N SER A 5 -20.67 16.23 24.06
CA SER A 5 -19.75 15.61 23.11
C SER A 5 -19.52 16.53 21.90
N ASP A 6 -18.27 16.65 21.47
CA ASP A 6 -17.88 17.45 20.29
C ASP A 6 -18.62 17.01 19.02
N PHE A 7 -18.83 15.69 18.88
CA PHE A 7 -19.71 15.10 17.88
C PHE A 7 -20.96 14.54 18.57
N ASN A 8 -22.13 15.01 18.15
CA ASN A 8 -23.43 14.67 18.73
C ASN A 8 -24.52 14.58 17.65
N PHE A 9 -25.71 14.16 18.06
CA PHE A 9 -26.88 13.97 17.19
C PHE A 9 -28.03 14.93 17.54
N ASP A 10 -27.71 16.11 18.10
CA ASP A 10 -28.70 17.07 18.62
C ASP A 10 -29.50 17.74 17.49
N ASN A 11 -28.91 17.87 16.30
CA ASN A 11 -29.57 18.37 15.10
C ASN A 11 -29.00 17.68 13.84
N VAL A 12 -29.68 17.84 12.71
CA VAL A 12 -29.33 17.18 11.45
C VAL A 12 -27.92 17.54 10.98
N LEU A 13 -27.49 18.80 11.11
CA LEU A 13 -26.17 19.24 10.65
C LEU A 13 -25.05 18.65 11.51
N SER A 14 -25.20 18.68 12.84
CA SER A 14 -24.28 18.04 13.77
C SER A 14 -24.20 16.53 13.54
N ALA A 15 -25.35 15.89 13.31
CA ALA A 15 -25.43 14.46 12.99
C ALA A 15 -24.72 14.14 11.66
N MET A 16 -24.89 14.96 10.62
CA MET A 16 -24.18 14.80 9.35
C MET A 16 -22.67 14.91 9.54
N MET A 17 -22.19 15.84 10.37
CA MET A 17 -20.76 15.97 10.68
C MET A 17 -20.24 14.73 11.43
N ALA A 18 -20.99 14.23 12.42
CA ALA A 18 -20.64 13.01 13.15
C ALA A 18 -20.63 11.77 12.24
N LEU A 19 -21.60 11.65 11.33
CA LEU A 19 -21.64 10.57 10.35
C LEU A 19 -20.54 10.71 9.28
N PHE A 20 -20.12 11.93 8.96
CA PHE A 20 -18.98 12.17 8.08
C PHE A 20 -17.68 11.68 8.71
N THR A 21 -17.41 11.96 9.98
CA THR A 21 -16.20 11.42 10.66
C THR A 21 -16.24 9.89 10.79
N VAL A 22 -17.42 9.30 10.99
CA VAL A 22 -17.58 7.84 10.94
C VAL A 22 -17.26 7.30 9.54
N SER A 23 -17.68 8.00 8.47
CA SER A 23 -17.41 7.59 7.09
C SER A 23 -15.93 7.64 6.70
N THR A 24 -15.13 8.46 7.36
CA THR A 24 -13.67 8.53 7.16
C THR A 24 -12.90 7.54 8.03
N PHE A 25 -13.60 6.73 8.83
CA PHE A 25 -13.03 5.82 9.84
C PHE A 25 -12.19 6.53 10.92
N GLU A 26 -12.44 7.81 11.15
CA GLU A 26 -11.71 8.59 12.15
C GLU A 26 -12.54 8.76 13.42
N GLY A 27 -12.03 8.31 14.56
CA GLY A 27 -12.68 8.49 15.87
C GLY A 27 -14.02 7.77 16.04
N TRP A 28 -14.46 6.98 15.06
CA TRP A 28 -15.74 6.26 15.10
C TRP A 28 -15.89 5.30 16.30
N PRO A 29 -14.85 4.62 16.83
CA PRO A 29 -15.03 3.78 18.01
C PRO A 29 -15.37 4.62 19.25
N ALA A 30 -14.79 5.82 19.37
CA ALA A 30 -15.10 6.72 20.49
C ALA A 30 -16.55 7.23 20.42
N LEU A 31 -17.05 7.54 19.22
CA LEU A 31 -18.44 7.92 19.03
C LEU A 31 -19.39 6.73 19.25
N LEU A 32 -19.01 5.53 18.81
CA LEU A 32 -19.75 4.29 19.05
C LEU A 32 -19.89 4.02 20.56
N TYR A 33 -18.80 4.07 21.31
CA TYR A 33 -18.86 3.83 22.76
C TYR A 33 -19.71 4.86 23.49
N LYS A 34 -19.60 6.15 23.11
CA LYS A 34 -20.50 7.20 23.63
C LYS A 34 -21.97 6.93 23.30
N ALA A 35 -22.24 6.37 22.12
CA ALA A 35 -23.60 5.99 21.72
C ALA A 35 -24.12 4.76 22.48
N ILE A 36 -23.28 3.74 22.71
CA ILE A 36 -23.61 2.56 23.52
C ILE A 36 -23.92 2.95 24.97
N ASP A 37 -23.15 3.88 25.52
CA ASP A 37 -23.32 4.33 26.90
C ASP A 37 -24.47 5.35 27.06
N SER A 38 -25.17 5.70 25.96
CA SER A 38 -26.28 6.66 25.99
C SER A 38 -27.47 6.13 26.79
N ASN A 39 -28.05 6.96 27.66
CA ASN A 39 -29.12 6.58 28.57
C ASN A 39 -30.47 7.20 28.15
N GLY A 40 -30.99 8.15 28.92
CA GLY A 40 -32.16 8.95 28.61
C GLY A 40 -31.78 10.38 28.22
N GLU A 41 -32.78 11.21 27.92
CA GLU A 41 -32.55 12.61 27.61
C GLU A 41 -32.08 13.38 28.87
N ASN A 42 -31.09 14.26 28.71
CA ASN A 42 -30.56 15.12 29.77
C ASN A 42 -29.98 14.37 30.99
N VAL A 43 -29.57 13.11 30.83
CA VAL A 43 -28.90 12.32 31.86
C VAL A 43 -27.54 11.80 31.37
N GLY A 44 -26.64 11.54 32.32
CA GLY A 44 -25.29 11.08 32.02
C GLY A 44 -25.26 9.65 31.46
N PRO A 45 -24.13 9.24 30.87
CA PRO A 45 -23.96 7.91 30.31
C PRO A 45 -23.97 6.82 31.38
N ILE A 46 -24.43 5.63 31.00
CA ILE A 46 -24.33 4.39 31.79
C ILE A 46 -23.52 3.39 30.96
N TYR A 47 -22.43 2.88 31.55
CA TYR A 47 -21.53 1.95 30.88
C TYR A 47 -22.25 0.71 30.33
N ASN A 48 -22.07 0.43 29.04
CA ASN A 48 -22.65 -0.73 28.32
C ASN A 48 -24.18 -0.84 28.40
N TYR A 49 -24.89 0.29 28.42
CA TYR A 49 -26.35 0.26 28.57
C TYR A 49 -27.10 -0.20 27.31
N ARG A 50 -26.71 0.28 26.12
CA ARG A 50 -27.41 0.02 24.85
C ARG A 50 -26.47 -0.51 23.77
N VAL A 51 -25.95 -1.72 23.97
CA VAL A 51 -25.01 -2.37 23.06
C VAL A 51 -25.61 -2.59 21.66
N GLU A 52 -26.93 -2.72 21.56
CA GLU A 52 -27.69 -2.85 20.32
C GLU A 52 -27.50 -1.68 19.33
N ILE A 53 -27.15 -0.48 19.82
CA ILE A 53 -26.86 0.68 18.96
C ILE A 53 -25.66 0.43 18.03
N SER A 54 -24.76 -0.48 18.40
CA SER A 54 -23.63 -0.88 17.55
C SER A 54 -24.07 -1.35 16.16
N ILE A 55 -25.23 -2.00 16.04
CA ILE A 55 -25.76 -2.48 14.76
C ILE A 55 -25.96 -1.32 13.76
N PHE A 56 -26.42 -0.17 14.23
CA PHE A 56 -26.60 1.02 13.39
C PHE A 56 -25.26 1.47 12.78
N PHE A 57 -24.21 1.60 13.60
CA PHE A 57 -22.90 2.05 13.14
C PHE A 57 -22.27 1.06 12.16
N ILE A 58 -22.37 -0.25 12.44
CA ILE A 58 -21.82 -1.29 11.56
C ILE A 58 -22.52 -1.31 10.20
N ILE A 59 -23.86 -1.24 10.17
CA ILE A 59 -24.62 -1.19 8.92
C ILE A 59 -24.28 0.09 8.14
N TYR A 60 -24.24 1.25 8.82
CA TYR A 60 -23.87 2.52 8.20
C TYR A 60 -22.48 2.46 7.57
N ILE A 61 -21.48 1.94 8.29
CA ILE A 61 -20.11 1.76 7.81
C ILE A 61 -20.08 0.88 6.55
N ILE A 62 -20.75 -0.28 6.57
CA ILE A 62 -20.76 -1.20 5.42
C ILE A 62 -21.36 -0.52 4.18
N ILE A 63 -22.51 0.14 4.35
CA ILE A 63 -23.20 0.83 3.26
C ILE A 63 -22.30 1.92 2.68
N VAL A 64 -21.81 2.84 3.52
CA VAL A 64 -21.01 3.97 3.04
C VAL A 64 -19.68 3.51 2.43
N ALA A 65 -19.01 2.53 3.03
CA ALA A 65 -17.77 1.97 2.46
C ALA A 65 -18.01 1.34 1.09
N PHE A 66 -19.10 0.60 0.91
CA PHE A 66 -19.46 0.01 -0.39
C PHE A 66 -19.73 1.09 -1.44
N PHE A 67 -20.49 2.13 -1.10
CA PHE A 67 -20.74 3.25 -2.00
C PHE A 67 -19.45 4.02 -2.34
N MET A 68 -18.61 4.32 -1.36
CA MET A 68 -17.34 5.04 -1.57
C MET A 68 -16.39 4.26 -2.49
N MET A 69 -16.25 2.95 -2.29
CA MET A 69 -15.45 2.09 -3.17
C MET A 69 -16.00 2.08 -4.60
N ASN A 70 -17.32 1.96 -4.78
CA ASN A 70 -17.94 1.94 -6.10
C ASN A 70 -17.81 3.29 -6.83
N ILE A 71 -17.97 4.41 -6.13
CA ILE A 71 -17.78 5.75 -6.70
C ILE A 71 -16.33 5.92 -7.15
N PHE A 72 -15.37 5.52 -6.32
CA PHE A 72 -13.95 5.59 -6.65
C PHE A 72 -13.62 4.75 -7.89
N VAL A 73 -14.03 3.48 -7.92
CA VAL A 73 -13.80 2.59 -9.06
C VAL A 73 -14.47 3.13 -10.34
N GLY A 74 -15.72 3.60 -10.24
CA GLY A 74 -16.43 4.19 -11.37
C GLY A 74 -15.71 5.41 -11.94
N PHE A 75 -15.28 6.33 -11.08
CA PHE A 75 -14.53 7.51 -11.51
C PHE A 75 -13.19 7.15 -12.17
N VAL A 76 -12.43 6.23 -11.57
CA VAL A 76 -11.14 5.78 -12.11
C VAL A 76 -11.32 5.11 -13.48
N ILE A 77 -12.30 4.23 -13.64
CA ILE A 77 -12.55 3.57 -14.93
C ILE A 77 -12.94 4.59 -16.00
N VAL A 78 -13.89 5.48 -15.71
CA VAL A 78 -14.35 6.49 -16.68
C VAL A 78 -13.20 7.41 -17.11
N THR A 79 -12.37 7.85 -16.16
CA THR A 79 -11.22 8.71 -16.47
C THR A 79 -10.14 7.98 -17.29
N PHE A 80 -9.84 6.72 -16.98
CA PHE A 80 -8.91 5.91 -17.80
C PHE A 80 -9.45 5.61 -19.19
N GLN A 81 -10.75 5.35 -19.32
CA GLN A 81 -11.39 5.19 -20.62
C GLN A 81 -11.32 6.49 -21.42
N GLU A 82 -11.64 7.62 -20.81
CA GLU A 82 -11.61 8.92 -21.49
C GLU A 82 -10.18 9.31 -21.92
N GLN A 83 -9.18 9.15 -21.05
CA GLN A 83 -7.78 9.44 -21.39
C GLN A 83 -7.22 8.45 -22.40
N GLY A 84 -7.50 7.16 -22.20
CA GLY A 84 -7.09 6.10 -23.10
C GLY A 84 -7.66 6.33 -24.49
N GLU A 85 -8.97 6.50 -24.63
CA GLU A 85 -9.64 6.69 -25.92
C GLU A 85 -9.36 8.03 -26.59
N LYS A 86 -9.07 9.09 -25.83
CA LYS A 86 -8.67 10.40 -26.40
C LYS A 86 -7.44 10.29 -27.30
N GLU A 87 -6.48 9.42 -26.98
CA GLU A 87 -5.27 9.24 -27.79
C GLU A 87 -5.53 8.44 -29.09
N TYR A 88 -6.65 7.72 -29.17
CA TYR A 88 -7.00 6.87 -30.33
C TYR A 88 -8.17 7.42 -31.16
N LYS A 89 -8.86 8.48 -30.70
CA LYS A 89 -9.90 9.15 -31.49
C LYS A 89 -9.28 9.66 -32.79
N ASN A 90 -9.77 9.13 -33.92
CA ASN A 90 -9.41 9.49 -35.31
C ASN A 90 -8.08 8.91 -35.86
N CYS A 91 -7.52 7.84 -35.27
CA CYS A 91 -6.41 7.10 -35.88
C CYS A 91 -6.93 5.92 -36.71
N GLU A 92 -6.32 5.66 -37.88
CA GLU A 92 -6.65 4.51 -38.73
C GLU A 92 -6.16 3.17 -38.17
N LEU A 93 -5.17 3.21 -37.25
CA LEU A 93 -4.56 2.02 -36.65
C LEU A 93 -5.11 1.69 -35.26
N ASP A 94 -5.29 0.40 -34.98
CA ASP A 94 -5.65 -0.13 -33.67
C ASP A 94 -4.50 0.01 -32.64
N LYS A 95 -4.83 -0.05 -31.34
CA LYS A 95 -3.87 0.07 -30.22
C LYS A 95 -2.69 -0.88 -30.36
N ASN A 96 -2.97 -2.14 -30.69
CA ASN A 96 -1.94 -3.18 -30.84
C ASN A 96 -1.01 -2.91 -32.02
N GLN A 97 -1.57 -2.42 -33.13
CA GLN A 97 -0.80 -2.10 -34.33
C GLN A 97 0.14 -0.93 -34.07
N ARG A 98 -0.35 0.13 -33.42
CA ARG A 98 0.47 1.28 -33.05
C ARG A 98 1.60 0.89 -32.10
N GLN A 99 1.32 0.08 -31.08
CA GLN A 99 2.37 -0.42 -30.16
C GLN A 99 3.46 -1.21 -30.90
N CYS A 100 3.08 -2.05 -31.86
CA CYS A 100 4.03 -2.80 -32.69
C CYS A 100 4.86 -1.87 -33.58
N VAL A 101 4.23 -0.92 -34.28
CA VAL A 101 4.90 0.06 -35.14
C VAL A 101 5.84 0.94 -34.31
N GLU A 102 5.38 1.43 -33.17
CA GLU A 102 6.18 2.25 -32.27
C GLU A 102 7.39 1.49 -31.72
N TYR A 103 7.21 0.23 -31.33
CA TYR A 103 8.31 -0.64 -30.93
C TYR A 103 9.31 -0.84 -32.07
N ALA A 104 8.84 -1.16 -33.28
CA ALA A 104 9.69 -1.36 -34.44
C ALA A 104 10.48 -0.10 -34.81
N LEU A 105 9.87 1.08 -34.71
CA LEU A 105 10.51 2.37 -35.00
C LEU A 105 11.48 2.82 -33.89
N LYS A 106 11.20 2.50 -32.63
CA LYS A 106 12.02 2.91 -31.47
C LYS A 106 13.09 1.89 -31.08
N ALA A 107 13.00 0.66 -31.56
CA ALA A 107 13.96 -0.39 -31.25
C ALA A 107 15.38 0.02 -31.62
N ARG A 108 16.29 -0.11 -30.66
CA ARG A 108 17.73 0.11 -30.85
C ARG A 108 18.46 -1.21 -30.59
N PRO A 109 19.54 -1.50 -31.32
CA PRO A 109 20.31 -2.71 -31.07
C PRO A 109 20.89 -2.69 -29.66
N LEU A 110 20.78 -3.81 -28.96
CA LEU A 110 21.41 -3.98 -27.65
C LEU A 110 22.92 -4.07 -27.83
N ARG A 111 23.67 -3.23 -27.10
CA ARG A 111 25.13 -3.28 -27.09
C ARG A 111 25.59 -4.38 -26.14
N ARG A 112 26.07 -5.49 -26.69
CA ARG A 112 26.73 -6.55 -25.91
C ARG A 112 28.25 -6.38 -26.01
N TYR A 113 28.91 -6.14 -24.88
CA TYR A 113 30.36 -6.06 -24.82
C TYR A 113 30.96 -7.47 -24.83
N ILE A 114 31.77 -7.78 -25.84
CA ILE A 114 32.52 -9.03 -25.95
C ILE A 114 34.00 -8.68 -26.00
N PRO A 115 34.80 -9.09 -25.00
CA PRO A 115 36.23 -8.77 -24.95
C PRO A 115 37.01 -9.52 -26.03
N LYS A 116 38.04 -8.86 -26.61
CA LYS A 116 38.88 -9.45 -27.67
C LYS A 116 40.06 -10.28 -27.12
N ASN A 117 40.57 -9.93 -25.94
CA ASN A 117 41.73 -10.61 -25.34
C ASN A 117 41.29 -11.96 -24.75
N PRO A 118 41.97 -13.09 -25.07
CA PRO A 118 41.61 -14.41 -24.54
C PRO A 118 41.58 -14.49 -23.00
N TYR A 119 42.47 -13.78 -22.31
CA TYR A 119 42.46 -13.76 -20.84
C TYR A 119 41.23 -13.02 -20.30
N GLN A 120 40.88 -11.89 -20.90
CA GLN A 120 39.70 -11.11 -20.52
C GLN A 120 38.40 -11.88 -20.85
N TYR A 121 38.38 -12.63 -21.95
CA TYR A 121 37.26 -13.48 -22.32
C TYR A 121 36.99 -14.58 -21.29
N LYS A 122 38.05 -15.18 -20.72
CA LYS A 122 37.90 -16.19 -19.67
C LYS A 122 37.19 -15.65 -18.43
N PHE A 123 37.54 -14.44 -17.98
CA PHE A 123 36.85 -13.76 -16.87
C PHE A 123 35.42 -13.37 -17.24
N TRP A 124 35.22 -12.79 -18.43
CA TRP A 124 33.90 -12.42 -18.92
C TRP A 124 32.95 -13.63 -18.99
N TYR A 125 33.46 -14.78 -19.42
CA TYR A 125 32.70 -16.02 -19.48
C TYR A 125 32.24 -16.49 -18.10
N VAL A 126 33.09 -16.39 -17.07
CA VAL A 126 32.72 -16.74 -15.68
C VAL A 126 31.67 -15.78 -15.14
N VAL A 127 31.87 -14.47 -15.29
CA VAL A 127 30.94 -13.45 -14.74
C VAL A 127 29.58 -13.50 -15.45
N ASN A 128 29.55 -13.77 -16.75
CA ASN A 128 28.30 -13.89 -17.52
C ASN A 128 27.71 -15.32 -17.47
N SER A 129 28.19 -16.19 -16.57
CA SER A 129 27.66 -17.55 -16.42
C SER A 129 26.52 -17.58 -15.40
N SER A 130 25.49 -18.39 -15.68
CA SER A 130 24.36 -18.56 -14.76
C SER A 130 24.76 -19.03 -13.35
N PRO A 131 25.76 -19.92 -13.14
CA PRO A 131 26.21 -20.26 -11.79
C PRO A 131 26.73 -19.06 -10.98
N PHE A 132 27.42 -18.13 -11.63
CA PHE A 132 27.89 -16.90 -10.97
C PHE A 132 26.73 -15.99 -10.60
N GLU A 133 25.72 -15.87 -11.46
CA GLU A 133 24.48 -15.13 -11.15
C GLU A 133 23.75 -15.72 -9.93
N TYR A 134 23.59 -17.05 -9.85
CA TYR A 134 22.98 -17.71 -8.69
C TYR A 134 23.80 -17.53 -7.41
N MET A 135 25.14 -17.60 -7.50
CA MET A 135 26.01 -17.35 -6.35
C MET A 135 25.81 -15.92 -5.80
N MET A 136 25.81 -14.92 -6.68
CA MET A 136 25.56 -13.53 -6.29
C MET A 136 24.17 -13.35 -5.67
N PHE A 137 23.14 -14.00 -6.23
CA PHE A 137 21.79 -13.97 -5.67
C PHE A 137 21.75 -14.56 -4.25
N VAL A 138 22.41 -15.71 -4.01
CA VAL A 138 22.50 -16.32 -2.68
C VAL A 138 23.22 -15.42 -1.69
N LEU A 139 24.31 -14.77 -2.10
CA LEU A 139 25.05 -13.83 -1.24
C LEU A 139 24.19 -12.61 -0.85
N ILE A 140 23.41 -12.05 -1.79
CA ILE A 140 22.47 -10.96 -1.51
C ILE A 140 21.40 -11.43 -0.50
N MET A 141 20.82 -12.61 -0.71
CA MET A 141 19.82 -13.18 0.20
C MET A 141 20.39 -13.39 1.61
N LEU A 142 21.60 -13.96 1.72
CA LEU A 142 22.25 -14.14 3.01
C LEU A 142 22.53 -12.81 3.71
N ASN A 143 23.02 -11.79 2.98
CA ASN A 143 23.23 -10.46 3.55
C ASN A 143 21.91 -9.84 4.05
N THR A 144 20.82 -9.94 3.28
CA THR A 144 19.50 -9.47 3.73
C THR A 144 19.00 -10.20 4.99
N LEU A 145 19.28 -11.49 5.11
CA LEU A 145 18.97 -12.26 6.33
C LEU A 145 19.84 -11.82 7.50
N CYS A 146 21.13 -11.57 7.29
CA CYS A 146 22.02 -11.04 8.32
C CYS A 146 21.47 -9.71 8.86
N LEU A 147 21.14 -8.76 7.98
CA LEU A 147 20.54 -7.48 8.37
C LEU A 147 19.21 -7.66 9.12
N ALA A 148 18.37 -8.63 8.71
CA ALA A 148 17.08 -8.89 9.35
C ALA A 148 17.18 -9.57 10.73
N MET A 149 18.28 -10.25 11.05
CA MET A 149 18.49 -10.91 12.34
C MET A 149 18.87 -9.95 13.47
N GLN A 150 19.08 -8.66 13.17
CA GLN A 150 19.36 -7.65 14.20
C GLN A 150 18.12 -7.36 15.05
N HIS A 151 18.26 -7.37 16.38
CA HIS A 151 17.19 -7.14 17.35
C HIS A 151 17.71 -6.34 18.56
N SER A 152 16.81 -5.75 19.35
CA SER A 152 17.18 -5.03 20.58
C SER A 152 17.67 -6.00 21.67
N GLU A 153 18.59 -5.54 22.53
CA GLU A 153 19.18 -6.31 23.64
C GLU A 153 19.97 -7.56 23.21
N GLN A 154 20.77 -7.42 22.15
CA GLN A 154 21.65 -8.49 21.68
C GLN A 154 22.83 -8.75 22.63
N SER A 155 23.23 -10.03 22.70
CA SER A 155 24.46 -10.40 23.41
C SER A 155 25.68 -9.79 22.71
N LYS A 156 26.70 -9.42 23.49
CA LYS A 156 27.93 -8.82 22.94
C LYS A 156 28.57 -9.70 21.87
N MET A 157 28.57 -11.02 22.07
CA MET A 157 29.10 -12.00 21.11
C MET A 157 28.31 -12.00 19.79
N PHE A 158 26.99 -11.82 19.84
CA PHE A 158 26.16 -11.75 18.64
C PHE A 158 26.45 -10.47 17.84
N ASN A 159 26.62 -9.33 18.52
CA ASN A 159 27.01 -8.07 17.88
C ASN A 159 28.37 -8.18 17.19
N ASP A 160 29.37 -8.72 17.90
CA ASP A 160 30.72 -8.90 17.34
C ASP A 160 30.69 -9.83 16.10
N ALA A 161 29.89 -10.91 16.13
CA ALA A 161 29.72 -11.81 14.99
C ALA A 161 29.01 -11.14 13.81
N MET A 162 28.02 -10.29 14.08
CA MET A 162 27.29 -9.55 13.06
C MET A 162 28.18 -8.49 12.38
N ASP A 163 29.06 -7.82 13.14
CA ASP A 163 30.03 -6.87 12.59
C ASP A 163 31.06 -7.57 11.68
N ILE A 164 31.52 -8.77 12.05
CA ILE A 164 32.40 -9.58 11.21
C ILE A 164 31.69 -9.97 9.91
N LEU A 165 30.43 -10.43 9.99
CA LEU A 165 29.66 -10.79 8.80
C LEU A 165 29.45 -9.59 7.87
N ASN A 166 29.14 -8.41 8.40
CA ASN A 166 29.01 -7.19 7.61
C ASN A 166 30.32 -6.82 6.90
N MET A 167 31.47 -7.02 7.56
CA MET A 167 32.79 -6.81 6.95
C MET A 167 33.10 -7.84 5.84
N VAL A 168 32.63 -9.09 5.98
CA VAL A 168 32.80 -10.14 4.96
C VAL A 168 31.93 -9.90 3.73
N PHE A 169 30.74 -9.33 3.90
CA PHE A 169 29.85 -8.97 2.80
C PHE A 169 30.22 -7.67 2.07
N THR A 170 31.12 -6.85 2.65
CA THR A 170 31.62 -5.59 2.06
C THR A 170 32.76 -5.84 1.09
#